data_AF-D3AUV6-F1
#
_entry.id   AF-D3AUV6-F1
#
_cell.length_a   1.000
_cell.length_b   1.000
_cell.length_c   1.000
_cell.angle_alpha   90.00
_cell.angle_beta   90.00
_cell.angle_gamma   90.00
#
_symmetry.space_group_name_H-M   'P 1'
#
loop_
_entity.id
_entity.type
_entity.pdbx_description
1 polymer ?
#
loop_
_entity_poly.entity_id
_entity_poly.type
_entity_poly.pdbx_seq_one_letter_code
_entity_poly.pdbx_strand_id
1 'polypeptide(L)' 'MMIERGYVINLYHVWKMEGTSVVLDNKTVLPVSQNHAKEVRETITGFFRRHL' A
#
# COMPACT_ATOMS: atom_id res chain seq x y z
N MET A 1 1.24 -6.73 -5.22
CA MET A 1 -0.14 -6.19 -5.32
C MET A 1 -0.13 -5.04 -6.30
N MET A 2 -1.08 -4.96 -7.23
CA MET A 2 -1.17 -3.88 -8.21
C MET A 2 -1.89 -2.68 -7.58
N ILE A 3 -1.20 -1.55 -7.47
CA ILE A 3 -1.70 -0.34 -6.79
C ILE A 3 -2.24 0.68 -7.79
N GLU A 4 -1.80 0.60 -9.05
CA GLU A 4 -2.24 1.39 -10.19
C GLU A 4 -1.82 0.69 -11.49
N ARG A 5 -2.25 1.18 -12.67
CA ARG A 5 -1.76 0.72 -13.99
C ARG A 5 -0.24 0.99 -14.12
N GLY A 6 0.58 0.10 -13.56
CA GLY A 6 2.04 0.11 -13.69
C GLY A 6 2.84 -0.15 -12.40
N TYR A 7 2.20 -0.11 -11.21
CA TYR A 7 2.94 -0.23 -9.94
C TYR A 7 2.61 -1.54 -9.21
N VAL A 8 3.62 -2.41 -9.10
CA VAL A 8 3.62 -3.56 -8.21
C VAL A 8 4.47 -3.21 -7.00
N ILE A 9 3.89 -3.25 -5.80
CA ILE A 9 4.65 -3.05 -4.57
C ILE A 9 4.81 -4.36 -3.79
N ASN A 10 5.93 -4.45 -3.06
CA ASN A 10 6.19 -5.48 -2.08
C ASN A 10 5.65 -5.05 -0.71
N LEU A 11 4.69 -5.82 -0.18
CA LEU A 11 4.03 -5.51 1.10
C LEU A 11 4.97 -5.57 2.31
N TYR A 12 6.09 -6.30 2.23
CA TYR A 12 7.08 -6.36 3.31
C TYR A 12 7.82 -5.03 3.53
N HIS A 13 7.87 -4.17 2.52
CA HIS A 13 8.49 -2.85 2.60
C HIS A 13 7.47 -1.74 2.87
N VAL A 14 6.19 -2.08 3.00
CA VAL A 14 5.16 -1.09 3.35
C VAL A 14 5.31 -0.75 4.82
N TRP A 15 5.50 0.53 5.11
CA TRP A 15 5.50 1.02 6.48
C TRP A 15 4.09 1.42 6.93
N LYS A 16 3.41 2.27 6.15
CA LYS A 16 2.05 2.73 6.45
C LYS A 16 1.34 3.23 5.20
N MET A 17 0.04 3.48 5.34
CA MET A 17 -0.75 4.20 4.36
C MET A 17 -1.24 5.53 4.96
N GLU A 18 -1.08 6.63 4.23
CA GLU A 18 -1.56 7.97 4.61
C GLU A 18 -2.46 8.51 3.50
N GLY A 19 -3.74 8.77 3.81
CA GLY A 19 -4.70 9.21 2.82
C GLY A 19 -4.80 8.22 1.65
N THR A 20 -4.42 8.67 0.46
CA THR A 20 -4.37 7.89 -0.78
C THR A 20 -2.93 7.55 -1.20
N SER A 21 -1.98 7.52 -0.27
CA SER A 21 -0.58 7.23 -0.56
C SER A 21 -0.05 6.10 0.33
N VAL A 22 0.83 5.27 -0.23
CA VAL A 22 1.57 4.25 0.51
C VAL A 22 2.96 4.78 0.81
N VAL A 23 3.37 4.68 2.07
CA VAL A 23 4.71 5.04 2.53
C VAL A 23 5.49 3.76 2.75
N LEU A 24 6.64 3.66 2.08
CA LEU A 24 7.57 2.55 2.25
C LEU A 24 8.56 2.80 3.40
N ASP A 25 9.24 1.76 3.86
CA ASP A 25 10.26 1.78 4.91
C ASP A 25 11.40 2.78 4.62
N ASN A 26 11.79 2.91 3.36
CA ASN A 26 12.80 3.84 2.88
C ASN A 26 12.29 5.28 2.71
N LYS A 27 11.09 5.59 3.22
CA LYS A 27 10.40 6.89 3.13
C LYS A 27 9.91 7.26 1.72
N THR A 28 9.98 6.36 0.75
CA THR A 28 9.37 6.59 -0.57
C THR A 28 7.86 6.65 -0.43
N VAL A 29 7.24 7.64 -1.07
CA VAL A 29 5.80 7.82 -1.09
C VAL A 29 5.29 7.48 -2.48
N LEU A 30 4.41 6.48 -2.55
CA LEU A 30 3.78 6.05 -3.79
C LEU A 30 2.31 6.52 -3.78
N PRO A 31 1.90 7.35 -4.74
CA PRO A 31 0.50 7.71 -4.87
C PRO A 31 -0.33 6.48 -5.27
N VAL A 32 -1.53 6.39 -4.73
CA VAL A 32 -2.53 5.39 -5.11
C VAL A 32 -3.71 6.12 -5.72
N SER A 33 -4.12 5.69 -6.90
CA SER A 33 -5.36 6.19 -7.50
C SER A 33 -6.54 6.00 -6.54
N GLN A 34 -7.43 6.99 -6.45
CA GLN A 34 -8.60 6.92 -5.57
C GLN A 34 -9.45 5.66 -5.81
N ASN A 35 -9.51 5.20 -7.07
CA ASN A 35 -10.26 4.00 -7.45
C ASN A 35 -9.69 2.72 -6.83
N HIS A 36 -8.39 2.69 -6.50
CA HIS A 36 -7.70 1.54 -5.90
C HIS A 36 -7.37 1.73 -4.42
N ALA A 37 -7.51 2.95 -3.89
CA ALA A 37 -7.13 3.27 -2.51
C ALA A 37 -7.82 2.39 -1.47
N LYS A 38 -9.10 2.06 -1.67
CA LYS A 38 -9.84 1.17 -0.77
C LYS A 38 -9.27 -0.25 -0.76
N GLU A 39 -9.10 -0.84 -1.94
CA GLU A 39 -8.57 -2.20 -2.12
C GLU A 39 -7.15 -2.34 -1.56
N VAL A 40 -6.30 -1.35 -1.86
CA VAL A 40 -4.92 -1.26 -1.36
C VAL A 40 -4.89 -1.18 0.16
N ARG A 41 -5.74 -0.33 0.76
CA ARG A 41 -5.86 -0.24 2.22
C ARG A 41 -6.25 -1.57 2.83
N GLU A 42 -7.31 -2.21 2.31
CA GLU A 42 -7.81 -3.48 2.83
C GLU A 42 -6.75 -4.58 2.76
N THR A 43 -5.97 -4.61 1.68
CA THR A 43 -4.91 -5.62 1.51
C THR A 43 -3.73 -5.38 2.43
N ILE A 44 -3.27 -4.13 2.57
CA ILE A 44 -2.21 -3.76 3.52
C ILE A 44 -2.64 -4.10 4.95
N THR A 45 -3.85 -3.67 5.35
CA THR A 45 -4.39 -3.98 6.68
C THR A 45 -4.52 -5.48 6.91
N GLY A 46 -5.01 -6.23 5.91
CA GLY A 46 -5.14 -7.68 5.98
C GLY A 46 -3.79 -8.39 6.08
N PHE A 47 -2.76 -7.89 5.38
CA PHE A 47 -1.40 -8.41 5.48
C PHE A 47 -0.83 -8.25 6.88
N PHE A 48 -0.92 -7.04 7.46
CA PHE A 48 -0.45 -6.78 8.82
C PHE A 48 -1.18 -7.62 9.86
N ARG A 49 -2.51 -7.77 9.76
CA ARG A 49 -3.28 -8.63 10.68
C ARG A 49 -2.86 -10.10 10.68
N ARG A 50 -2.30 -10.61 9.58
CA ARG A 50 -1.83 -12.00 9.49
C ARG A 50 -0.39 -12.19 9.96
N HIS A 51 0.38 -11.11 10.08
CA HIS A 51 1.79 -11.12 10.48
C HIS A 51 2.02 -10.52 11.88
N LEU A 52 0.95 -10.04 12.52
CA LEU A 52 0.85 -9.78 13.96
C LEU A 52 0.44 -11.05 14.69
#